data_AF-B4QPD4-F1
#
_entry.id   AF-B4QPD4-F1
#
_cell.length_a   1.000
_cell.length_b   1.000
_cell.length_c   1.000
_cell.angle_alpha   90.00
_cell.angle_beta   90.00
_cell.angle_gamma   90.00
#
_symmetry.space_group_name_H-M   'P 1'
#
loop_
_entity.id
_entity.type
_entity.pdbx_description
1 polymer ?
#
loop_
_entity_poly.entity_id
_entity_poly.type
_entity_poly.pdbx_seq_one_letter_code
_entity_poly.pdbx_strand_id
1 'polypeptide(L)'
;MCLFGAKIQTSSWAKFYSIWCILIGTLGIGYSMYFIIDIDKYIKIVLHLATYIYSSNSLKYERVLVYAWVHNSFIMLFSIMYILAGIFMLLGIRTKTKACIKAGKILSYFFPIYNIVYVFPLVIHIGCALKLCRYLKENFD
;
A
#
# COMPACT_ATOMS: atom_id res chain seq x y z
N MET A 1 17.50 30.05 -13.18
CA MET A 1 16.12 29.64 -13.54
C MET A 1 15.83 28.13 -13.36
N CYS A 2 16.78 27.20 -13.58
CA CYS A 2 16.52 25.75 -13.44
C CYS A 2 16.20 25.26 -12.01
N LEU A 3 16.68 25.94 -10.97
CA LEU A 3 16.43 25.56 -9.56
C LEU A 3 14.96 25.76 -9.13
N PHE A 4 14.27 26.74 -9.72
CA PHE A 4 12.87 27.03 -9.38
C PHE A 4 11.92 25.98 -9.97
N GLY A 5 12.19 25.53 -11.20
CA GLY A 5 11.45 24.44 -11.85
C GLY A 5 11.59 23.11 -11.11
N ALA A 6 12.80 22.78 -10.64
CA ALA A 6 13.06 21.58 -9.85
C ALA A 6 12.29 21.57 -8.51
N LYS A 7 12.23 22.70 -7.80
CA LYS A 7 11.56 22.83 -6.51
C LYS A 7 10.02 22.73 -6.60
N ILE A 8 9.45 23.27 -7.68
CA ILE A 8 8.01 23.11 -7.97
C ILE A 8 7.71 21.64 -8.30
N GLN A 9 8.58 20.98 -9.05
CA GLN A 9 8.42 19.59 -9.43
C GLN A 9 8.46 18.65 -8.21
N THR A 10 9.40 18.82 -7.27
CA THR A 10 9.52 17.94 -6.09
C THR A 10 8.33 18.06 -5.13
N SER A 11 7.76 19.26 -4.98
CA SER A 11 6.52 19.49 -4.21
C SER A 11 5.31 18.77 -4.83
N SER A 12 5.16 18.82 -6.15
CA SER A 12 4.08 18.11 -6.85
C SER A 12 4.18 16.60 -6.72
N TRP A 13 5.38 16.02 -6.80
CA TRP A 13 5.59 14.59 -6.59
C TRP A 13 5.31 14.14 -5.15
N ALA A 14 5.66 14.96 -4.15
CA ALA A 14 5.35 14.67 -2.76
C ALA A 14 3.83 14.62 -2.52
N LYS A 15 3.06 15.56 -3.11
CA LYS A 15 1.58 15.54 -3.05
C LYS A 15 0.99 14.35 -3.81
N PHE A 16 1.49 14.07 -5.00
CA PHE A 16 1.09 12.89 -5.78
C PHE A 16 1.28 11.61 -4.98
N TYR A 17 2.42 11.47 -4.28
CA TYR A 17 2.69 10.31 -3.46
C TYR A 17 1.70 10.16 -2.30
N SER A 18 1.38 11.25 -1.61
CA SER A 18 0.35 11.25 -0.56
C SER A 18 -1.01 10.78 -1.11
N ILE A 19 -1.41 11.28 -2.28
CA ILE A 19 -2.68 10.90 -2.92
C ILE A 19 -2.65 9.44 -3.37
N TRP A 20 -1.52 8.98 -3.93
CA TRP A 20 -1.32 7.59 -4.33
C TRP A 20 -1.49 6.64 -3.15
N CYS A 21 -0.91 6.97 -1.99
CA CYS A 21 -1.07 6.18 -0.77
C CYS A 21 -2.54 6.07 -0.33
N ILE A 22 -3.28 7.18 -0.39
CA ILE A 22 -4.72 7.18 -0.07
C ILE A 22 -5.49 6.32 -1.07
N LEU A 23 -5.29 6.54 -2.38
CA LEU A 23 -6.00 5.82 -3.44
C LEU A 23 -5.80 4.30 -3.33
N ILE A 24 -4.55 3.84 -3.25
CA ILE A 24 -4.23 2.42 -3.18
C ILE A 24 -4.70 1.81 -1.87
N GLY A 25 -4.59 2.54 -0.75
CA GLY A 25 -5.13 2.08 0.52
C GLY A 25 -6.66 1.93 0.48
N THR A 26 -7.37 2.88 -0.14
CA THR A 26 -8.84 2.78 -0.32
C THR A 26 -9.22 1.60 -1.22
N LEU A 27 -8.50 1.38 -2.32
CA LEU A 27 -8.70 0.20 -3.17
C LEU A 27 -8.43 -1.10 -2.41
N GLY A 28 -7.41 -1.14 -1.55
CA GLY A 28 -7.11 -2.28 -0.68
C GLY A 28 -8.22 -2.58 0.31
N ILE A 29 -8.82 -1.56 0.94
CA ILE A 29 -10.01 -1.72 1.79
C ILE A 29 -11.19 -2.25 0.98
N GLY A 30 -11.45 -1.68 -0.20
CA GLY A 30 -12.52 -2.13 -1.09
C GLY A 30 -12.37 -3.61 -1.47
N TYR A 31 -11.15 -4.04 -1.81
CA TYR A 31 -10.83 -5.44 -2.05
C TYR A 31 -11.08 -6.31 -0.82
N SER A 32 -10.64 -5.89 0.37
CA SER A 32 -10.88 -6.65 1.61
C SER A 32 -12.36 -6.77 1.97
N MET A 33 -13.17 -5.74 1.72
CA MET A 33 -14.62 -5.80 1.93
C MET A 33 -15.30 -6.72 0.92
N TYR A 34 -14.93 -6.62 -0.36
CA TYR A 34 -15.41 -7.52 -1.40
C TYR A 34 -15.11 -8.99 -1.05
N PHE A 35 -13.88 -9.25 -0.58
CA PHE A 35 -13.45 -10.56 -0.13
C PHE A 35 -14.32 -11.12 1.00
N ILE A 36 -14.69 -10.31 2.00
CA ILE A 36 -15.54 -10.74 3.11
C ILE A 36 -16.94 -11.15 2.63
N ILE A 37 -17.49 -10.42 1.66
CA ILE A 37 -18.84 -10.69 1.12
C ILE A 37 -18.87 -12.01 0.34
N ASP A 38 -17.86 -12.25 -0.50
CA ASP A 38 -17.82 -13.38 -1.44
C ASP A 38 -16.84 -14.49 -1.02
N ILE A 39 -16.51 -14.60 0.27
CA ILE A 39 -15.44 -15.50 0.77
C ILE A 39 -15.69 -16.97 0.39
N ASP A 40 -16.92 -17.44 0.45
CA ASP A 40 -17.28 -18.82 0.11
C ASP A 40 -17.04 -19.14 -1.36
N LYS A 41 -17.31 -18.17 -2.25
CA LYS A 41 -17.08 -18.32 -3.69
C LYS A 41 -15.58 -18.33 -3.98
N TYR A 42 -14.82 -17.45 -3.33
CA TYR A 42 -13.37 -17.39 -3.45
C TYR A 42 -12.71 -18.71 -3.00
N ILE A 43 -13.08 -19.22 -1.83
CA ILE A 43 -12.47 -20.45 -1.28
C ILE A 43 -12.77 -21.66 -2.17
N LYS A 44 -13.99 -21.78 -2.71
CA LYS A 44 -14.34 -22.86 -3.65
C LYS A 44 -13.44 -22.84 -4.90
N ILE A 45 -13.18 -21.66 -5.44
CA ILE A 45 -12.28 -21.49 -6.60
C ILE A 45 -10.86 -21.89 -6.23
N VAL A 46 -10.33 -21.41 -5.11
CA VAL A 46 -8.97 -21.73 -4.65
C VAL A 46 -8.81 -23.21 -4.37
N LEU A 47 -9.78 -23.83 -3.70
CA LEU A 47 -9.76 -25.26 -3.40
C LEU A 47 -9.79 -26.07 -4.70
N HIS A 48 -10.65 -25.72 -5.66
CA HIS A 48 -10.70 -26.39 -6.97
C HIS A 48 -9.38 -26.25 -7.74
N LEU A 49 -8.78 -25.07 -7.76
CA LEU A 49 -7.46 -24.86 -8.39
C LEU A 49 -6.37 -25.67 -7.67
N ALA A 50 -6.36 -25.66 -6.34
CA ALA A 50 -5.36 -26.36 -5.54
C ALA A 50 -5.47 -27.88 -5.72
N THR A 51 -6.67 -28.45 -5.71
CA THR A 51 -6.89 -29.88 -5.96
C THR A 51 -6.48 -30.27 -7.38
N TYR A 52 -6.78 -29.41 -8.37
CA TYR A 52 -6.36 -29.61 -9.76
C TYR A 52 -4.84 -29.62 -9.92
N ILE A 53 -4.13 -28.66 -9.30
CA ILE A 53 -2.68 -28.51 -9.45
C ILE A 53 -1.91 -29.55 -8.63
N TYR A 54 -2.33 -29.81 -7.39
CA TYR A 54 -1.52 -30.57 -6.43
C TYR A 54 -1.85 -32.07 -6.35
N SER A 55 -2.86 -32.58 -7.06
CA SER A 55 -3.27 -34.01 -7.05
C SER A 55 -3.23 -34.63 -5.63
N SER A 56 -3.57 -33.82 -4.61
CA SER A 56 -3.35 -34.14 -3.20
C SER A 56 -4.67 -34.02 -2.46
N ASN A 57 -5.13 -35.15 -1.92
CA ASN A 57 -6.40 -35.32 -1.21
C ASN A 57 -6.41 -34.76 0.23
N SER A 58 -5.60 -33.74 0.58
CA SER A 58 -5.41 -33.38 2.01
C SER A 58 -5.45 -31.89 2.37
N LEU A 59 -5.68 -30.98 1.41
CA LEU A 59 -5.93 -29.58 1.71
C LEU A 59 -7.34 -29.43 2.32
N LYS A 60 -7.40 -29.52 3.65
CA LYS A 60 -8.62 -29.31 4.42
C LYS A 60 -9.11 -27.88 4.21
N TYR A 61 -10.39 -27.74 3.84
CA TYR A 61 -11.11 -26.47 3.69
C TYR A 61 -10.82 -25.50 4.85
N GLU A 62 -10.83 -26.00 6.09
CA GLU A 62 -10.56 -25.23 7.30
C GLU A 62 -9.19 -24.53 7.28
N ARG A 63 -8.14 -25.19 6.77
CA ARG A 63 -6.81 -24.56 6.68
C ARG A 63 -6.82 -23.44 5.66
N VAL A 64 -7.40 -23.66 4.48
CA VAL A 64 -7.51 -22.64 3.43
C VAL A 64 -8.32 -21.43 3.93
N LEU A 65 -9.42 -21.69 4.64
CA LEU A 65 -10.25 -20.67 5.27
C LEU A 65 -9.43 -19.80 6.25
N VAL A 66 -8.69 -20.43 7.18
CA VAL A 66 -7.85 -19.70 8.16
C VAL A 66 -6.79 -18.86 7.46
N TYR A 67 -6.06 -19.42 6.48
CA TYR A 67 -5.06 -18.66 5.73
C TYR A 67 -5.67 -17.46 5.00
N ALA A 68 -6.84 -17.64 4.38
CA ALA A 68 -7.49 -16.58 3.63
C ALA A 68 -7.97 -15.44 4.54
N TRP A 69 -8.50 -15.76 5.73
CA TRP A 69 -8.87 -14.77 6.76
C TRP A 69 -7.66 -14.00 7.30
N VAL A 70 -6.57 -14.70 7.61
CA VAL A 70 -5.34 -14.08 8.11
C VAL A 70 -4.76 -13.14 7.03
N HIS A 71 -4.68 -13.61 5.78
CA HIS A 71 -4.22 -12.80 4.66
C HIS A 71 -5.08 -11.54 4.48
N ASN A 72 -6.41 -11.68 4.47
CA ASN A 72 -7.30 -10.54 4.33
C ASN A 72 -7.17 -9.54 5.48
N SER A 73 -6.97 -10.01 6.72
CA SER A 73 -6.75 -9.16 7.89
C SER A 73 -5.51 -8.29 7.74
N PHE A 74 -4.41 -8.85 7.22
CA PHE A 74 -3.19 -8.09 6.95
C PHE A 74 -3.37 -7.09 5.81
N ILE A 75 -4.06 -7.45 4.72
CA ILE A 75 -4.38 -6.50 3.65
C ILE A 75 -5.14 -5.31 4.21
N MET A 76 -6.17 -5.56 5.02
CA MET A 76 -6.99 -4.50 5.60
C MET A 76 -6.17 -3.61 6.53
N LEU A 77 -5.36 -4.21 7.43
CA LEU A 77 -4.49 -3.47 8.35
C LEU A 77 -3.50 -2.58 7.60
N PHE A 78 -2.76 -3.13 6.62
CA PHE A 78 -1.76 -2.36 5.89
C PHE A 78 -2.38 -1.34 4.94
N SER A 79 -3.59 -1.59 4.43
CA SER A 79 -4.33 -0.61 3.64
C SER A 79 -4.70 0.62 4.48
N ILE A 80 -5.16 0.41 5.72
CA ILE A 80 -5.42 1.50 6.67
C ILE A 80 -4.14 2.27 6.98
N MET A 81 -3.03 1.56 7.26
CA MET A 81 -1.73 2.21 7.47
C MET A 81 -1.28 3.03 6.25
N TYR A 82 -1.57 2.56 5.03
CA TYR A 82 -1.24 3.26 3.80
C TYR A 82 -2.07 4.53 3.59
N ILE A 83 -3.36 4.50 3.95
CA ILE A 83 -4.20 5.72 3.97
C ILE A 83 -3.66 6.72 4.99
N LEU A 84 -3.39 6.27 6.22
CA LEU A 84 -2.82 7.12 7.27
C LEU A 84 -1.48 7.71 6.85
N ALA A 85 -0.63 6.93 6.18
CA ALA A 85 0.63 7.40 5.61
C ALA A 85 0.40 8.56 4.63
N GLY A 86 -0.55 8.42 3.70
CA GLY A 86 -0.91 9.48 2.76
C GLY A 86 -1.44 10.74 3.44
N ILE A 87 -2.30 10.58 4.45
CA ILE A 87 -2.83 11.69 5.25
C ILE A 87 -1.70 12.42 5.99
N PHE A 88 -0.82 11.70 6.70
CA PHE A 88 0.31 12.31 7.41
C PHE A 88 1.26 13.03 6.46
N MET A 89 1.58 12.45 5.30
CA MET A 89 2.41 13.14 4.31
C MET A 89 1.74 14.41 3.78
N LEU A 90 0.44 14.37 3.48
CA LEU A 90 -0.30 15.54 3.00
C LEU A 90 -0.38 16.65 4.06
N LEU A 91 -0.71 16.28 5.31
CA LEU A 91 -0.72 17.20 6.45
C LEU A 91 0.67 17.77 6.70
N GLY A 92 1.71 16.96 6.64
CA GLY A 92 3.10 17.38 6.78
C GLY A 92 3.55 18.35 5.69
N ILE A 93 3.13 18.15 4.45
CA ILE A 93 3.39 19.08 3.34
C ILE A 93 2.65 20.41 3.55
N ARG A 94 1.38 20.36 3.99
CA ARG A 94 0.55 21.56 4.25
C ARG A 94 1.05 22.38 5.42
N THR A 95 1.41 21.72 6.52
CA THR A 95 1.91 22.35 7.76
C THR A 95 3.40 22.64 7.73
N LYS A 96 4.11 22.22 6.67
CA LYS A 96 5.57 22.30 6.57
C LYS A 96 6.26 21.67 7.79
N THR A 97 5.83 20.46 8.16
CA THR A 97 6.41 19.71 9.28
C THR A 97 7.17 18.46 8.81
N LYS A 98 8.49 18.47 9.00
CA LYS A 98 9.39 17.36 8.60
C LYS A 98 9.03 16.04 9.29
N ALA A 99 8.65 16.10 10.57
CA ALA A 99 8.30 14.92 11.38
C ALA A 99 7.09 14.17 10.82
N CYS A 100 6.03 14.90 10.44
CA CYS A 100 4.81 14.32 9.91
C CYS A 100 5.03 13.65 8.54
N ILE A 101 5.84 14.27 7.67
CA ILE A 101 6.24 13.68 6.38
C ILE A 101 7.06 12.40 6.60
N LYS A 102 8.02 12.41 7.53
CA LYS A 102 8.83 11.22 7.85
C LYS A 102 7.98 10.09 8.44
N ALA A 103 7.05 10.41 9.35
CA ALA A 103 6.13 9.44 9.94
C ALA A 103 5.26 8.79 8.86
N GLY A 104 4.65 9.59 7.98
CA GLY A 104 3.86 9.08 6.86
C GLY A 104 4.70 8.23 5.91
N LYS A 105 5.93 8.64 5.61
CA LYS A 105 6.87 7.83 4.82
C LYS A 105 7.17 6.47 5.48
N ILE A 106 7.43 6.43 6.78
CA ILE A 106 7.70 5.17 7.49
C ILE A 106 6.48 4.24 7.43
N LEU A 107 5.28 4.77 7.70
CA LEU A 107 4.03 4.01 7.62
C LEU A 107 3.76 3.50 6.21
N SER A 108 4.17 4.25 5.17
CA SER A 108 3.95 3.84 3.79
C SER A 108 4.70 2.55 3.41
N TYR A 109 5.79 2.19 4.08
CA TYR A 109 6.60 1.02 3.71
C TYR A 109 5.93 -0.33 3.98
N PHE A 110 5.01 -0.41 4.95
CA PHE A 110 4.40 -1.69 5.33
C PHE A 110 3.58 -2.31 4.20
N PHE A 111 2.84 -1.50 3.46
CA PHE A 111 1.99 -1.97 2.36
C PHE A 111 2.76 -2.66 1.22
N PRO A 112 3.77 -2.02 0.58
CA PRO A 112 4.53 -2.65 -0.50
C PRO A 112 5.45 -3.78 -0.02
N ILE A 113 5.92 -3.79 1.24
CA ILE A 113 6.68 -4.92 1.79
C ILE A 113 5.80 -6.17 1.88
N TYR A 114 4.56 -6.01 2.37
CA TYR A 114 3.60 -7.11 2.42
C TYR A 114 3.19 -7.58 1.02
N ASN A 115 3.00 -6.62 0.11
CA ASN A 115 2.53 -6.84 -1.25
C ASN A 115 3.67 -6.93 -2.27
N ILE A 116 4.85 -7.46 -1.89
CA ILE A 116 6.05 -7.48 -2.74
C ILE A 116 5.86 -8.20 -4.07
N VAL A 117 4.89 -9.13 -4.15
CA VAL A 117 4.49 -9.84 -5.36
C VAL A 117 3.94 -8.87 -6.42
N TYR A 118 3.35 -7.75 -6.00
CA TYR A 118 2.82 -6.74 -6.89
C TYR A 118 3.92 -5.73 -7.28
N VAL A 119 4.60 -6.04 -8.38
CA VAL A 119 5.73 -5.25 -8.92
C VAL A 119 5.33 -3.80 -9.20
N PHE A 120 4.14 -3.57 -9.75
CA PHE A 120 3.72 -2.23 -10.17
C PHE A 120 3.55 -1.23 -8.99
N PRO A 121 2.76 -1.54 -7.94
CA PRO A 121 2.70 -0.69 -6.74
C PRO A 121 4.06 -0.46 -6.07
N LEU A 122 4.93 -1.47 -6.06
CA LEU A 122 6.27 -1.39 -5.48
C LEU A 122 7.16 -0.38 -6.22
N VAL A 123 7.20 -0.44 -7.56
CA VAL A 123 8.00 0.48 -8.39
C VAL A 123 7.54 1.92 -8.18
N ILE A 124 6.24 2.17 -8.20
CA ILE A 124 5.68 3.52 -7.97
C ILE A 124 6.03 4.01 -6.57
N HIS A 125 5.90 3.16 -5.56
CA HIS A 125 6.25 3.49 -4.19
C HIS A 125 7.72 3.91 -4.06
N ILE A 126 8.66 3.13 -4.60
CA ILE A 126 10.10 3.44 -4.54
C ILE A 126 10.39 4.76 -5.27
N GLY A 127 9.87 4.94 -6.48
CA GLY A 127 10.08 6.16 -7.27
C GLY A 127 9.58 7.42 -6.55
N CYS A 128 8.40 7.34 -5.93
CA CYS A 128 7.82 8.43 -5.16
C CYS A 128 8.58 8.68 -3.84
N ALA A 129 8.99 7.63 -3.13
CA ALA A 129 9.75 7.74 -1.89
C ALA A 129 11.11 8.42 -2.11
N LEU A 130 11.80 8.15 -3.23
CA LEU A 130 13.04 8.82 -3.59
C LEU A 130 12.82 10.32 -3.87
N LYS A 131 11.75 10.67 -4.60
CA LYS A 131 11.40 12.08 -4.86
C LYS A 131 10.98 12.80 -3.57
N LEU A 132 10.32 12.11 -2.64
CA LEU A 132 9.99 12.63 -1.33
C LEU A 132 11.25 12.92 -0.50
N CYS A 133 12.27 12.04 -0.54
CA CYS A 133 13.56 12.31 0.10
C CYS A 133 14.21 13.59 -0.43
N ARG A 134 14.17 13.79 -1.76
CA ARG A 134 14.68 15.01 -2.38
C ARG A 134 13.90 16.25 -1.95
N TYR A 135 12.57 16.16 -1.89
CA TYR A 135 11.72 17.23 -1.35
C TYR A 135 12.10 17.58 0.10
N LEU A 136 12.33 16.56 0.95
CA LEU A 136 12.74 16.77 2.33
C LEU A 136 14.09 17.52 2.43
N LYS A 137 15.07 17.14 1.61
CA LYS A 137 16.38 17.78 1.55
C LYS A 137 16.32 19.22 1.03
N GLU A 138 15.45 19.52 0.06
CA GLU A 138 15.36 20.87 -0.54
C GLU A 138 14.56 21.88 0.31
N ASN A 139 13.82 21.42 1.32
CA ASN A 139 12.91 22.26 2.10
C ASN A 139 13.13 22.21 3.62
N PHE A 140 13.88 21.24 4.15
CA PHE A 140 14.03 21.03 5.60
C PHE A 140 15.45 20.61 6.04
N ASP A 141 16.41 20.56 5.12
CA ASP A 141 17.85 20.46 5.38
C ASP A 141 18.52 21.71 4.81
#